data_AF-A0A8B6G4Q2-F1
#
_entry.id   AF-A0A8B6G4Q2-F1
#
_cell.length_a   1.000
_cell.length_b   1.000
_cell.length_c   1.000
_cell.angle_alpha   90.00
_cell.angle_beta   90.00
_cell.angle_gamma   90.00
#
_symmetry.space_group_name_H-M   'P 1'
#
loop_
_entity.id
_entity.type
_entity.pdbx_description
1 polymer ?
#
loop_
_entity_poly.entity_id
_entity_poly.type
_entity_poly.pdbx_seq_one_letter_code
_entity_poly.pdbx_strand_id
1 'polypeptide(L)'
;MKFYDKLVDIIIFLFIVIISSTDASCSFPSEISGVWHSAHKGALTFNDTHLNGYPIYMSVAVQSLNFSCEESSGDYYMLKATETAFIFNNDIRAYLCLYLKRISEYKYYYQLGTTVDLTNNDHIKGTLEGSTVVMSDVCNRATPYEDSTYIVLVKDGAPASGMGEATCSNALLANYGSVSITAASGASCTSTTFDGCTVKTGQTYTYDGGCSTIPFSSSGNFVCMKSVTSNGYAYLSVWNNDTSVANGDYQFSCLVISQSSSGTTTYATEVPNYCSDTTQTSTALPSGATEGNIYVFSSQTETCATIVEGQSNAVFYATIFFGALTLIAVTVLIVVLLKTKGCPKCCCPPCSCCRPCPSCPSCPSCSCFRCKSCKRNKVGDSGEHDPESGEYTQDDGRPDDVANTIFRLPPFDAFKPKRPIPIGPVVEASIMPLPKVEPLYARYTDNRIKRTASMRSIGSIFSFKMKF
;
A
#
# COMPACT_ATOMS: atom_id res chain seq x y z
N MET A 1 18.99 22.34 -42.40
CA MET A 1 19.04 21.46 -41.22
C MET A 1 18.85 22.24 -39.92
N LYS A 2 19.85 22.99 -39.41
CA LYS A 2 19.84 23.73 -38.11
C LYS A 2 18.61 24.59 -37.73
N PHE A 3 17.69 24.87 -38.66
CA PHE A 3 16.46 25.62 -38.39
C PHE A 3 15.30 24.72 -37.94
N TYR A 4 15.33 23.42 -38.26
CA TYR A 4 14.32 22.46 -37.85
C TYR A 4 14.45 22.09 -36.37
N ASP A 5 15.67 21.82 -35.90
CA ASP A 5 15.96 21.45 -34.51
C ASP A 5 15.41 22.50 -33.53
N LYS A 6 15.69 23.79 -33.80
CA LYS A 6 15.16 24.93 -33.04
C LYS A 6 13.64 25.02 -33.01
N LEU A 7 12.96 24.57 -34.06
CA LEU A 7 11.50 24.63 -34.16
C LEU A 7 10.85 23.45 -33.41
N VAL A 8 11.51 22.28 -33.43
CA VAL A 8 11.15 21.13 -32.60
C VAL A 8 11.33 21.44 -31.11
N ASP A 9 12.47 22.03 -30.70
CA ASP A 9 12.71 22.46 -29.32
C ASP A 9 11.58 23.39 -28.81
N ILE A 10 11.19 24.39 -29.62
CA ILE A 10 10.13 25.35 -29.27
C ILE A 10 8.76 24.68 -29.19
N ILE A 11 8.43 23.76 -30.10
CA ILE A 11 7.17 22.99 -30.05
C ILE A 11 7.13 22.08 -28.82
N ILE A 12 8.23 21.40 -28.48
CA ILE A 12 8.32 20.57 -27.27
C ILE A 12 8.15 21.45 -26.01
N PHE A 13 8.80 22.61 -25.95
CA PHE A 13 8.67 23.52 -24.82
C PHE A 13 7.23 24.07 -24.68
N LEU A 14 6.58 24.41 -25.79
CA LEU A 14 5.16 24.79 -25.80
C LEU A 14 4.24 23.65 -25.36
N PHE A 15 4.47 22.42 -25.82
CA PHE A 15 3.71 21.26 -25.36
C PHE A 15 3.88 21.00 -23.85
N ILE A 16 5.11 21.09 -23.33
CA ILE A 16 5.38 20.96 -21.89
C ILE A 16 4.64 22.04 -21.10
N VAL A 17 4.69 23.31 -21.54
CA VAL A 17 3.98 24.42 -20.89
C VAL A 17 2.47 24.22 -20.93
N ILE A 18 1.89 23.82 -22.07
CA ILE A 18 0.44 23.59 -22.24
C ILE A 18 -0.05 22.39 -21.41
N ILE A 19 0.78 21.35 -21.23
CA ILE A 19 0.46 20.20 -20.36
C ILE A 19 0.55 20.55 -18.86
N SER A 20 1.32 21.59 -18.50
CA SER A 20 1.61 21.93 -17.10
C SER A 20 0.69 22.96 -16.42
N SER A 21 -0.37 23.42 -17.09
CA SER A 21 -1.27 24.46 -16.52
C SER A 21 -2.72 24.38 -17.01
N THR A 22 -3.34 23.20 -16.90
CA THR A 22 -4.78 23.14 -16.61
C THR A 22 -4.91 22.89 -15.11
N ASP A 23 -5.40 23.88 -14.36
CA ASP A 23 -5.78 23.68 -12.96
C ASP A 23 -6.90 22.64 -12.91
N ALA A 24 -6.55 21.41 -12.55
CA ALA A 24 -7.52 20.34 -12.38
C ALA A 24 -8.36 20.68 -11.14
N SER A 25 -9.61 21.10 -11.36
CA SER A 25 -10.56 21.38 -10.29
C SER A 25 -10.64 20.18 -9.35
N CYS A 26 -10.30 20.38 -8.07
CA CYS A 26 -10.26 19.32 -7.07
C CYS A 26 -11.56 18.52 -7.10
N SER A 27 -11.44 17.23 -7.42
CA SER A 27 -12.59 16.35 -7.60
C SER A 27 -12.28 14.97 -7.04
N PHE A 28 -13.24 14.40 -6.32
CA PHE A 28 -13.16 13.05 -5.79
C PHE A 28 -13.31 12.00 -6.91
N PRO A 29 -12.85 10.74 -6.71
CA PRO A 29 -13.08 9.65 -7.65
C PRO A 29 -14.59 9.41 -7.84
N SER A 30 -15.06 9.37 -9.10
CA SER A 30 -16.51 9.32 -9.41
C SER A 30 -17.27 8.17 -8.74
N GLU A 31 -16.60 7.04 -8.48
CA GLU A 31 -17.18 5.89 -7.81
C GLU A 31 -17.55 6.16 -6.34
N ILE A 32 -16.93 7.16 -5.71
CA ILE A 32 -17.24 7.56 -4.33
C ILE A 32 -18.52 8.39 -4.21
N SER A 33 -19.14 8.83 -5.32
CA SER A 33 -20.41 9.55 -5.26
C SER A 33 -21.52 8.71 -4.60
N GLY A 34 -22.24 9.29 -3.63
CA GLY A 34 -23.28 8.65 -2.83
C GLY A 34 -23.03 8.65 -1.32
N VAL A 35 -23.77 7.81 -0.59
CA VAL A 35 -23.66 7.63 0.88
C VAL A 35 -22.70 6.50 1.21
N TRP A 36 -21.84 6.73 2.22
CA TRP A 36 -20.82 5.79 2.70
C TRP A 36 -20.76 5.81 4.22
N HIS A 37 -20.49 4.66 4.84
CA HIS A 37 -20.29 4.54 6.28
C HIS A 37 -18.80 4.56 6.59
N SER A 38 -18.36 5.57 7.36
CA SER A 38 -17.01 5.74 7.88
C SER A 38 -16.87 5.11 9.26
N ALA A 39 -15.81 4.31 9.43
CA ALA A 39 -15.43 3.73 10.72
C ALA A 39 -14.98 4.77 11.77
N HIS A 40 -14.93 6.07 11.47
CA HIS A 40 -14.68 7.15 12.44
C HIS A 40 -15.87 8.11 12.57
N LYS A 41 -16.57 8.40 11.46
CA LYS A 41 -17.50 9.53 11.35
C LYS A 41 -18.93 9.13 10.99
N GLY A 42 -19.25 7.83 10.97
CA GLY A 42 -20.59 7.34 10.62
C GLY A 42 -20.93 7.63 9.16
N ALA A 43 -22.21 7.89 8.87
CA ALA A 43 -22.67 8.15 7.51
C ALA A 43 -22.13 9.49 6.96
N LEU A 44 -21.40 9.42 5.85
CA LEU A 44 -20.86 10.55 5.09
C LEU A 44 -21.46 10.54 3.67
N THR A 45 -21.78 11.72 3.13
CA THR A 45 -22.33 11.85 1.77
C THR A 45 -21.36 12.59 0.86
N PHE A 46 -20.80 11.88 -0.12
CA PHE A 46 -19.88 12.44 -1.11
C PHE A 46 -20.62 12.75 -2.42
N ASN A 47 -20.18 13.81 -3.10
CA ASN A 47 -20.36 14.00 -4.53
C ASN A 47 -19.00 14.33 -5.17
N ASP A 48 -18.98 14.61 -6.48
CA ASP A 48 -17.77 14.81 -7.27
C ASP A 48 -16.81 15.88 -6.71
N THR A 49 -17.29 16.84 -5.91
CA THR A 49 -16.48 17.96 -5.38
C THR A 49 -16.70 18.29 -3.90
N HIS A 50 -17.66 17.63 -3.22
CA HIS A 50 -18.03 17.94 -1.83
C HIS A 50 -18.18 16.69 -0.95
N LEU A 51 -17.83 16.86 0.33
CA LEU A 51 -18.10 15.94 1.43
C LEU A 51 -19.10 16.61 2.38
N ASN A 52 -20.33 16.09 2.43
CA ASN A 52 -21.45 16.68 3.17
C ASN A 52 -21.75 15.91 4.46
N GLY A 53 -22.20 16.64 5.49
CA GLY A 53 -22.64 16.09 6.77
C GLY A 53 -21.52 15.56 7.67
N TYR A 54 -20.26 15.95 7.46
CA TYR A 54 -19.12 15.46 8.24
C TYR A 54 -19.25 15.89 9.72
N PRO A 55 -19.42 14.97 10.69
CA PRO A 55 -19.69 15.35 12.08
C PRO A 55 -18.47 15.98 12.77
N ILE A 56 -18.71 17.08 13.48
CA ILE A 56 -17.69 17.84 14.20
C ILE A 56 -18.20 18.29 15.56
N TYR A 57 -17.30 18.51 16.52
CA TYR A 57 -17.66 18.91 17.89
C TYR A 57 -16.99 20.23 18.31
N MET A 58 -16.90 21.22 17.40
CA MET A 58 -16.33 22.53 17.72
C MET A 58 -17.21 23.36 18.66
N SER A 59 -18.53 23.16 18.65
CA SER A 59 -19.45 23.73 19.64
C SER A 59 -20.78 22.99 19.65
N VAL A 60 -21.61 23.19 20.69
CA VAL A 60 -22.99 22.65 20.74
C VAL A 60 -23.88 23.12 19.58
N ALA A 61 -23.54 24.23 18.93
CA ALA A 61 -24.27 24.82 17.82
C ALA A 61 -23.79 24.36 16.43
N VAL A 62 -22.59 23.76 16.33
CA VAL A 62 -22.00 23.30 15.05
C VAL A 62 -21.58 21.84 15.20
N GLN A 63 -22.52 20.95 14.86
CA GLN A 63 -22.43 19.49 15.06
C GLN A 63 -21.98 18.74 13.80
N SER A 64 -22.00 19.39 12.64
CA SER A 64 -21.44 18.90 11.38
C SER A 64 -21.06 20.06 10.47
N LEU A 65 -20.26 19.79 9.45
CA LEU A 65 -19.94 20.73 8.38
C LEU A 65 -19.98 20.04 7.01
N ASN A 66 -20.25 20.84 5.97
CA ASN A 66 -20.02 20.46 4.58
C ASN A 66 -18.68 21.03 4.13
N PHE A 67 -17.92 20.26 3.35
CA PHE A 67 -16.61 20.65 2.85
C PHE A 67 -16.55 20.58 1.31
N SER A 68 -15.97 21.60 0.68
CA SER A 68 -15.54 21.58 -0.72
C SER A 68 -14.12 21.00 -0.84
N CYS A 69 -13.84 20.34 -1.97
CA CYS A 69 -12.51 19.97 -2.42
C CYS A 69 -11.84 21.22 -3.00
N GLU A 70 -10.69 21.65 -2.46
CA GLU A 70 -9.97 22.85 -2.95
C GLU A 70 -8.71 22.48 -3.74
N GLU A 71 -7.91 21.55 -3.23
CA GLU A 71 -6.64 21.13 -3.83
C GLU A 71 -6.47 19.61 -3.65
N SER A 72 -5.99 18.90 -4.67
CA SER A 72 -5.75 17.45 -4.64
C SER A 72 -4.39 17.10 -5.24
N SER A 73 -3.65 16.21 -4.58
CA SER A 73 -2.30 15.80 -4.99
C SER A 73 -2.12 14.28 -4.82
N GLY A 74 -2.33 13.55 -5.91
CA GLY A 74 -2.35 12.08 -5.89
C GLY A 74 -3.49 11.53 -5.05
N ASP A 75 -3.17 10.74 -4.02
CA ASP A 75 -4.13 10.18 -3.06
C ASP A 75 -4.57 11.23 -1.99
N TYR A 76 -3.98 12.44 -1.95
CA TYR A 76 -4.26 13.47 -0.93
C TYR A 76 -5.28 14.51 -1.41
N TYR A 77 -6.21 14.89 -0.52
CA TYR A 77 -7.27 15.88 -0.77
C TYR A 77 -7.30 16.89 0.38
N MET A 78 -7.09 18.17 0.08
CA MET A 78 -7.35 19.29 0.99
C MET A 78 -8.80 19.74 0.82
N LEU A 79 -9.57 19.60 1.88
CA LEU A 79 -10.97 19.96 1.97
C LEU A 79 -11.16 21.18 2.88
N LYS A 80 -12.14 22.03 2.56
CA LYS A 80 -12.41 23.31 3.22
C LYS A 80 -13.90 23.45 3.51
N ALA A 81 -14.25 23.90 4.71
CA ALA A 81 -15.65 24.07 5.08
C ALA A 81 -16.32 25.16 4.22
N THR A 82 -17.49 24.85 3.65
CA THR A 82 -18.27 25.79 2.84
C THR A 82 -18.72 26.99 3.68
N GLU A 83 -19.00 26.76 4.96
CA GLU A 83 -19.46 27.73 5.96
C GLU A 83 -18.35 28.10 6.96
N THR A 84 -18.50 29.24 7.64
CA THR A 84 -17.66 29.63 8.79
C THR A 84 -18.38 29.32 10.09
N ALA A 85 -17.63 28.91 11.10
CA ALA A 85 -18.11 28.83 12.48
C ALA A 85 -17.68 30.09 13.24
N PHE A 86 -18.64 30.81 13.81
CA PHE A 86 -18.35 31.98 14.64
C PHE A 86 -17.93 31.53 16.05
N ILE A 87 -16.62 31.57 16.33
CA ILE A 87 -16.02 31.09 17.58
C ILE A 87 -15.06 32.16 18.12
N PHE A 88 -15.07 32.38 19.44
CA PHE A 88 -14.24 33.39 20.11
C PHE A 88 -14.30 34.80 19.46
N ASN A 89 -15.50 35.22 19.05
CA ASN A 89 -15.76 36.49 18.36
C ASN A 89 -15.00 36.66 17.01
N ASN A 90 -14.73 35.56 16.32
CA ASN A 90 -14.11 35.53 15.00
C ASN A 90 -14.81 34.50 14.10
N ASP A 91 -14.84 34.76 12.79
CA ASP A 91 -15.23 33.76 11.80
C ASP A 91 -14.06 32.81 11.52
N ILE A 92 -14.24 31.54 11.91
CA ILE A 92 -13.27 30.46 11.70
C ILE A 92 -13.75 29.57 10.56
N ARG A 93 -12.92 29.40 9.54
CA ARG A 93 -13.10 28.37 8.51
C ARG A 93 -12.27 27.15 8.86
N ALA A 94 -12.89 25.98 8.76
CA ALA A 94 -12.27 24.69 9.04
C ALA A 94 -11.67 24.07 7.76
N TYR A 95 -10.55 23.38 7.91
CA TYR A 95 -9.87 22.64 6.84
C TYR A 95 -9.51 21.23 7.31
N LEU A 96 -9.56 20.26 6.38
CA LEU A 96 -9.38 18.83 6.63
C LEU A 96 -8.55 18.21 5.49
N CYS A 97 -7.49 17.48 5.83
CA CYS A 97 -6.71 16.71 4.87
C CYS A 97 -7.07 15.22 4.96
N LEU A 98 -7.48 14.63 3.83
CA LEU A 98 -7.71 13.20 3.68
C LEU A 98 -6.67 12.60 2.74
N TYR A 99 -5.94 11.58 3.20
CA TYR A 99 -5.29 10.60 2.32
C TYR A 99 -6.31 9.50 2.03
N LEU A 100 -6.86 9.45 0.81
CA LEU A 100 -7.99 8.61 0.43
C LEU A 100 -7.56 7.57 -0.61
N LYS A 101 -7.73 6.28 -0.29
CA LYS A 101 -7.23 5.15 -1.08
C LYS A 101 -8.34 4.16 -1.44
N ARG A 102 -8.45 3.83 -2.72
CA ARG A 102 -9.38 2.81 -3.23
C ARG A 102 -8.92 1.40 -2.87
N ILE A 103 -9.86 0.53 -2.51
CA ILE A 103 -9.68 -0.94 -2.48
C ILE A 103 -10.57 -1.60 -3.53
N SER A 104 -11.85 -1.22 -3.60
CA SER A 104 -12.80 -1.62 -4.64
C SER A 104 -13.67 -0.41 -5.05
N GLU A 105 -14.72 -0.61 -5.85
CA GLU A 105 -15.74 0.43 -6.09
C GLU A 105 -16.73 0.60 -4.91
N TYR A 106 -16.72 -0.34 -3.95
CA TYR A 106 -17.61 -0.36 -2.77
C TYR A 106 -16.86 -0.12 -1.45
N LYS A 107 -15.52 -0.04 -1.49
CA LYS A 107 -14.68 0.12 -0.30
C LYS A 107 -13.44 0.96 -0.58
N TYR A 108 -13.24 1.96 0.27
CA TYR A 108 -12.04 2.76 0.39
C TYR A 108 -11.48 2.59 1.81
N TYR A 109 -10.24 3.02 2.01
CA TYR A 109 -9.79 3.47 3.33
C TYR A 109 -9.26 4.88 3.23
N TYR A 110 -9.26 5.61 4.33
CA TYR A 110 -8.59 6.90 4.42
C TYR A 110 -7.78 7.03 5.70
N GLN A 111 -6.83 7.97 5.69
CA GLN A 111 -6.06 8.39 6.84
C GLN A 111 -6.16 9.92 6.98
N LEU A 112 -6.32 10.40 8.20
CA LEU A 112 -6.42 11.82 8.51
C LEU A 112 -5.02 12.45 8.43
N GLY A 113 -4.79 13.29 7.41
CA GLY A 113 -3.51 13.92 7.14
C GLY A 113 -3.28 15.24 7.89
N THR A 114 -4.30 15.75 8.57
CA THR A 114 -4.21 16.88 9.50
C THR A 114 -3.84 16.38 10.90
N THR A 115 -3.00 17.12 11.62
CA THR A 115 -2.75 16.87 13.06
C THR A 115 -3.99 17.18 13.89
N VAL A 116 -4.16 16.55 15.06
CA VAL A 116 -5.18 16.96 16.02
C VAL A 116 -4.95 18.43 16.42
N ASP A 117 -5.98 19.27 16.31
CA ASP A 117 -5.95 20.67 16.75
C ASP A 117 -6.46 20.77 18.19
N LEU A 118 -5.71 21.46 19.05
CA LEU A 118 -6.06 21.59 20.47
C LEU A 118 -7.32 22.45 20.72
N THR A 119 -7.80 23.19 19.72
CA THR A 119 -9.02 24.02 19.84
C THR A 119 -10.31 23.22 19.68
N ASN A 120 -10.27 22.03 19.06
CA ASN A 120 -11.44 21.18 18.82
C ASN A 120 -11.23 19.69 19.17
N ASN A 121 -9.99 19.28 19.45
CA ASN A 121 -9.59 17.89 19.72
C ASN A 121 -10.00 16.90 18.59
N ASP A 122 -9.95 17.36 17.34
CA ASP A 122 -10.22 16.61 16.12
C ASP A 122 -9.11 16.90 15.09
N HIS A 123 -9.04 16.09 14.01
CA HIS A 123 -8.09 16.28 12.91
C HIS A 123 -8.57 17.35 11.93
N ILE A 124 -8.89 18.54 12.44
CA ILE A 124 -9.48 19.65 11.69
C ILE A 124 -8.76 20.94 12.06
N LYS A 125 -8.13 21.61 11.09
CA LYS A 125 -7.43 22.86 11.31
C LYS A 125 -8.39 24.04 11.19
N GLY A 126 -8.50 24.85 12.24
CA GLY A 126 -9.22 26.12 12.19
C GLY A 126 -8.32 27.28 11.75
N THR A 127 -8.80 28.14 10.85
CA THR A 127 -8.12 29.41 10.51
C THR A 127 -9.12 30.56 10.44
N LEU A 128 -8.66 31.79 10.69
CA LEU A 128 -9.47 32.99 10.46
C LEU A 128 -9.90 33.08 8.99
N GLU A 129 -11.15 33.46 8.75
CA GLU A 129 -11.68 33.65 7.40
C GLU A 129 -10.86 34.68 6.60
N GLY A 130 -10.69 34.41 5.30
CA GLY A 130 -9.84 35.22 4.41
C GLY A 130 -8.33 34.95 4.53
N SER A 131 -7.88 34.07 5.42
CA SER A 131 -6.50 33.59 5.44
C SER A 131 -6.17 32.78 4.18
N THR A 132 -4.99 33.00 3.59
CA THR A 132 -4.44 32.07 2.59
C THR A 132 -3.95 30.81 3.29
N VAL A 133 -4.37 29.65 2.79
CA VAL A 133 -4.04 28.31 3.34
C VAL A 133 -3.70 27.42 2.15
N VAL A 134 -2.60 26.66 2.24
CA VAL A 134 -2.16 25.71 1.19
C VAL A 134 -2.14 24.27 1.69
N MET A 135 -2.09 23.27 0.80
CA MET A 135 -2.02 21.83 1.15
C MET A 135 -1.07 21.52 2.32
N SER A 136 0.15 22.08 2.36
CA SER A 136 1.12 21.82 3.43
C SER A 136 0.73 22.40 4.80
N ASP A 137 -0.18 23.36 4.86
CA ASP A 137 -0.71 23.88 6.12
C ASP A 137 -1.71 22.91 6.76
N VAL A 138 -2.41 22.11 5.95
CA VAL A 138 -3.54 21.27 6.36
C VAL A 138 -3.17 19.80 6.39
N CYS A 139 -2.36 19.32 5.43
CA CYS A 139 -1.75 17.99 5.42
C CYS A 139 -0.44 17.98 6.21
N ASN A 140 -0.49 18.42 7.47
CA ASN A 140 0.67 18.68 8.32
C ASN A 140 1.07 17.52 9.25
N ARG A 141 0.31 16.41 9.27
CA ARG A 141 0.70 15.18 9.99
C ARG A 141 1.87 14.50 9.26
N ALA A 142 2.86 14.04 10.02
CA ALA A 142 4.05 13.38 9.49
C ALA A 142 3.70 12.10 8.69
N THR A 143 4.47 11.82 7.64
CA THR A 143 4.32 10.66 6.76
C THR A 143 5.57 9.76 6.78
N PRO A 144 5.45 8.44 6.53
CA PRO A 144 4.21 7.69 6.34
C PRO A 144 3.36 7.64 7.62
N TYR A 145 2.03 7.56 7.45
CA TYR A 145 1.11 7.42 8.56
C TYR A 145 1.20 6.03 9.19
N GLU A 146 0.91 5.95 10.49
CA GLU A 146 0.97 4.72 11.28
C GLU A 146 -0.06 3.69 10.79
N ASP A 147 0.40 2.45 10.57
CA ASP A 147 -0.37 1.35 9.95
C ASP A 147 -1.67 0.97 10.69
N SER A 148 -1.81 1.35 11.96
CA SER A 148 -3.05 1.16 12.73
C SER A 148 -4.13 2.16 12.35
N THR A 149 -3.75 3.39 11.99
CA THR A 149 -4.63 4.57 11.96
C THR A 149 -5.46 4.73 10.67
N TYR A 150 -5.66 3.64 9.92
CA TYR A 150 -6.58 3.65 8.78
C TYR A 150 -8.04 3.64 9.25
N ILE A 151 -8.89 4.35 8.51
CA ILE A 151 -10.33 4.40 8.72
C ILE A 151 -10.97 3.77 7.48
N VAL A 152 -11.75 2.71 7.66
CA VAL A 152 -12.50 2.11 6.54
C VAL A 152 -13.68 3.00 6.17
N LEU A 153 -13.96 3.08 4.87
CA LEU A 153 -15.11 3.75 4.30
C LEU A 153 -15.81 2.77 3.34
N VAL A 154 -17.01 2.30 3.68
CA VAL A 154 -17.76 1.29 2.91
C VAL A 154 -19.04 1.89 2.33
N LYS A 155 -19.39 1.55 1.09
CA LYS A 155 -20.55 2.14 0.41
C LYS A 155 -21.85 1.64 1.06
N ASP A 156 -22.88 2.47 1.11
CA ASP A 156 -24.16 2.06 1.67
C ASP A 156 -24.73 0.81 0.95
N GLY A 157 -25.36 -0.08 1.71
CA GLY A 157 -25.81 -1.41 1.25
C GLY A 157 -24.71 -2.44 0.95
N ALA A 158 -23.45 -2.05 0.74
CA ALA A 158 -22.39 -2.98 0.35
C ALA A 158 -21.98 -4.03 1.41
N PRO A 159 -22.07 -3.78 2.74
CA PRO A 159 -21.86 -4.82 3.75
C PRO A 159 -22.93 -5.92 3.65
N ALA A 160 -24.22 -5.53 3.59
CA ALA A 160 -25.35 -6.45 3.56
C ALA A 160 -25.46 -7.28 2.26
N SER A 161 -24.74 -6.90 1.21
CA SER A 161 -24.69 -7.60 -0.08
C SER A 161 -23.36 -8.33 -0.35
N GLY A 162 -22.46 -8.43 0.64
CA GLY A 162 -21.16 -9.09 0.51
C GLY A 162 -20.13 -8.37 -0.38
N MET A 163 -20.43 -7.15 -0.84
CA MET A 163 -19.57 -6.39 -1.77
C MET A 163 -18.52 -5.55 -1.06
N GLY A 164 -18.72 -5.26 0.24
CA GLY A 164 -17.78 -4.55 1.09
C GLY A 164 -16.70 -5.43 1.73
N GLU A 165 -16.75 -6.75 1.58
CA GLU A 165 -15.97 -7.71 2.39
C GLU A 165 -14.47 -7.78 2.06
N ALA A 166 -13.68 -8.30 2.99
CA ALA A 166 -12.29 -8.74 2.82
C ALA A 166 -12.05 -10.05 3.58
N THR A 167 -11.03 -10.81 3.19
CA THR A 167 -10.60 -11.97 3.98
C THR A 167 -10.12 -11.52 5.36
N CYS A 168 -10.51 -12.24 6.41
CA CYS A 168 -10.09 -11.99 7.78
C CYS A 168 -8.59 -12.19 7.98
N SER A 169 -8.02 -11.62 9.05
CA SER A 169 -6.63 -11.85 9.45
C SER A 169 -6.34 -13.36 9.61
N ASN A 170 -5.20 -13.83 9.11
CA ASN A 170 -4.80 -15.24 9.17
C ASN A 170 -4.86 -15.84 10.59
N ALA A 171 -4.62 -15.05 11.64
CA ALA A 171 -4.71 -15.48 13.04
C ALA A 171 -6.14 -15.85 13.48
N LEU A 172 -7.16 -15.35 12.77
CA LEU A 172 -8.58 -15.63 12.98
C LEU A 172 -9.19 -16.51 11.88
N LEU A 173 -8.40 -16.97 10.90
CA LEU A 173 -8.81 -18.04 9.96
C LEU A 173 -8.58 -19.41 10.61
N ALA A 174 -9.28 -19.63 11.72
CA ALA A 174 -9.18 -20.79 12.59
C ALA A 174 -10.48 -20.99 13.39
N ASN A 175 -10.70 -22.21 13.87
CA ASN A 175 -11.82 -22.56 14.74
C ASN A 175 -11.31 -22.73 16.17
N TYR A 176 -11.98 -22.12 17.16
CA TYR A 176 -11.58 -22.15 18.57
C TYR A 176 -12.72 -22.64 19.46
N GLY A 177 -12.46 -23.72 20.21
CA GLY A 177 -13.42 -24.36 21.10
C GLY A 177 -13.62 -23.65 22.45
N SER A 178 -12.84 -22.61 22.76
CA SER A 178 -13.08 -21.73 23.92
C SER A 178 -12.49 -20.35 23.66
N VAL A 179 -13.31 -19.32 23.88
CA VAL A 179 -12.92 -17.91 23.82
C VAL A 179 -13.32 -17.24 25.13
N SER A 180 -12.32 -16.70 25.83
CA SER A 180 -12.55 -15.80 26.95
C SER A 180 -12.74 -14.38 26.43
N ILE A 181 -13.76 -13.69 26.92
CA ILE A 181 -14.06 -12.28 26.61
C ILE A 181 -14.11 -11.51 27.93
N THR A 182 -13.42 -10.38 28.00
CA THR A 182 -13.42 -9.48 29.17
C THR A 182 -13.59 -8.02 28.71
N ALA A 183 -14.69 -7.37 29.08
CA ALA A 183 -14.94 -5.98 28.75
C ALA A 183 -14.12 -5.00 29.61
N ALA A 184 -13.99 -3.76 29.14
CA ALA A 184 -13.42 -2.62 29.89
C ALA A 184 -14.05 -2.43 31.28
N SER A 185 -15.32 -2.83 31.47
CA SER A 185 -16.04 -2.80 32.75
C SER A 185 -15.61 -3.88 33.75
N GLY A 186 -14.76 -4.85 33.34
CA GLY A 186 -14.36 -6.02 34.13
C GLY A 186 -15.36 -7.18 34.08
N ALA A 187 -16.52 -7.03 33.42
CA ALA A 187 -17.41 -8.15 33.12
C ALA A 187 -16.71 -9.14 32.16
N SER A 188 -16.85 -10.44 32.39
CA SER A 188 -16.19 -11.46 31.58
C SER A 188 -16.98 -12.76 31.46
N CYS A 189 -16.71 -13.52 30.40
CA CYS A 189 -17.24 -14.87 30.20
C CYS A 189 -16.23 -15.75 29.43
N THR A 190 -16.31 -17.08 29.56
CA THR A 190 -15.26 -18.03 29.13
C THR A 190 -15.73 -19.19 28.25
N SER A 191 -17.04 -19.34 28.04
CA SER A 191 -17.68 -20.48 27.36
C SER A 191 -18.06 -20.19 25.89
N THR A 192 -17.57 -19.11 25.30
CA THR A 192 -17.87 -18.76 23.89
C THR A 192 -17.07 -19.67 22.94
N THR A 193 -17.63 -20.08 21.80
CA THR A 193 -16.87 -20.70 20.70
C THR A 193 -16.76 -19.77 19.50
N PHE A 194 -15.79 -19.99 18.61
CA PHE A 194 -15.55 -19.16 17.43
C PHE A 194 -15.33 -19.99 16.17
N ASP A 195 -15.96 -19.56 15.08
CA ASP A 195 -15.76 -20.02 13.71
C ASP A 195 -15.29 -18.84 12.84
N GLY A 196 -14.10 -18.99 12.23
CA GLY A 196 -13.56 -18.10 11.21
C GLY A 196 -13.19 -18.84 9.92
N CYS A 197 -13.76 -20.04 9.70
CA CYS A 197 -13.43 -20.94 8.61
C CYS A 197 -14.60 -21.30 7.70
N THR A 198 -15.84 -21.34 8.19
CA THR A 198 -17.03 -21.53 7.35
C THR A 198 -17.20 -20.38 6.36
N VAL A 199 -16.90 -19.14 6.78
CA VAL A 199 -16.90 -17.95 5.93
C VAL A 199 -15.62 -17.15 6.17
N LYS A 200 -14.62 -17.25 5.26
CA LYS A 200 -13.29 -16.61 5.43
C LYS A 200 -13.31 -15.07 5.41
N THR A 201 -14.45 -14.47 5.13
CA THR A 201 -14.71 -13.02 5.16
C THR A 201 -15.52 -12.58 6.37
N GLY A 202 -15.90 -13.50 7.27
CA GLY A 202 -16.66 -13.22 8.48
C GLY A 202 -16.06 -13.89 9.72
N GLN A 203 -16.66 -13.57 10.86
CA GLN A 203 -16.39 -14.18 12.16
C GLN A 203 -17.73 -14.47 12.84
N THR A 204 -17.93 -15.70 13.27
CA THR A 204 -19.13 -16.12 14.01
C THR A 204 -18.73 -16.60 15.41
N TYR A 205 -19.18 -15.85 16.42
CA TYR A 205 -19.04 -16.20 17.83
C TYR A 205 -20.34 -16.85 18.30
N THR A 206 -20.26 -18.04 18.91
CA THR A 206 -21.42 -18.65 19.58
C THR A 206 -21.32 -18.38 21.07
N TYR A 207 -22.12 -17.43 21.55
CA TYR A 207 -22.14 -16.98 22.94
C TYR A 207 -22.90 -17.95 23.85
N ASP A 208 -22.36 -18.18 25.05
CA ASP A 208 -23.10 -18.78 26.16
C ASP A 208 -24.15 -17.80 26.70
N GLY A 209 -25.16 -18.28 27.42
CA GLY A 209 -26.37 -17.52 27.78
C GLY A 209 -26.16 -16.30 28.69
N GLY A 210 -24.95 -16.10 29.23
CA GLY A 210 -24.52 -14.90 29.96
C GLY A 210 -23.49 -14.02 29.22
N CYS A 211 -23.05 -14.41 28.02
CA CYS A 211 -22.04 -13.69 27.26
C CYS A 211 -22.61 -12.58 26.35
N SER A 212 -23.84 -12.72 25.83
CA SER A 212 -24.35 -11.93 24.69
C SER A 212 -24.60 -10.43 24.95
N THR A 213 -24.25 -9.91 26.13
CA THR A 213 -24.34 -8.49 26.51
C THR A 213 -22.97 -7.87 26.83
N ILE A 214 -21.87 -8.54 26.46
CA ILE A 214 -20.48 -8.09 26.71
C ILE A 214 -19.78 -7.68 25.38
N PRO A 215 -19.87 -8.44 24.28
CA PRO A 215 -19.36 -8.05 22.96
C PRO A 215 -20.20 -6.96 22.29
N PHE A 216 -19.65 -6.30 21.26
CA PHE A 216 -20.40 -5.30 20.50
C PHE A 216 -21.51 -5.89 19.60
N SER A 217 -21.43 -7.17 19.24
CA SER A 217 -22.50 -7.91 18.54
C SER A 217 -23.24 -8.80 19.51
N SER A 218 -24.58 -8.77 19.53
CA SER A 218 -25.38 -9.64 20.39
C SER A 218 -25.57 -11.05 19.77
N SER A 219 -25.63 -11.08 18.44
CA SER A 219 -25.72 -12.29 17.60
C SER A 219 -24.36 -12.92 17.30
N GLY A 220 -23.27 -12.18 17.51
CA GLY A 220 -21.90 -12.65 17.34
C GLY A 220 -21.40 -12.70 15.89
N ASN A 221 -22.03 -11.96 14.97
CA ASN A 221 -21.71 -12.00 13.54
C ASN A 221 -21.04 -10.72 13.07
N PHE A 222 -19.75 -10.83 12.74
CA PHE A 222 -18.94 -9.74 12.21
C PHE A 222 -18.45 -10.06 10.80
N VAL A 223 -18.32 -9.03 9.97
CA VAL A 223 -17.83 -9.07 8.60
C VAL A 223 -16.45 -8.39 8.55
N CYS A 224 -15.44 -9.08 8.05
CA CYS A 224 -14.08 -8.55 7.95
C CYS A 224 -14.00 -7.50 6.83
N MET A 225 -13.57 -6.28 7.18
CA MET A 225 -13.58 -5.13 6.28
C MET A 225 -12.18 -4.82 5.73
N LYS A 226 -11.15 -4.80 6.58
CA LYS A 226 -9.74 -4.70 6.16
C LYS A 226 -8.80 -5.25 7.22
N SER A 227 -7.73 -5.91 6.81
CA SER A 227 -6.61 -6.28 7.69
C SER A 227 -5.30 -5.61 7.22
N VAL A 228 -4.47 -5.18 8.17
CA VAL A 228 -3.08 -4.73 7.95
C VAL A 228 -2.20 -5.36 9.02
N THR A 229 -1.07 -5.95 8.64
CA THR A 229 -0.13 -6.58 9.59
C THR A 229 1.14 -5.76 9.69
N SER A 230 1.46 -5.27 10.90
CA SER A 230 2.64 -4.44 11.16
C SER A 230 3.16 -4.67 12.59
N ASN A 231 4.49 -4.62 12.76
CA ASN A 231 5.19 -4.81 14.05
C ASN A 231 4.80 -6.08 14.84
N GLY A 232 4.36 -7.14 14.17
CA GLY A 232 3.93 -8.40 14.80
C GLY A 232 2.45 -8.45 15.21
N TYR A 233 1.70 -7.37 15.02
CA TYR A 233 0.26 -7.30 15.23
C TYR A 233 -0.49 -7.28 13.90
N ALA A 234 -1.72 -7.79 13.89
CA ALA A 234 -2.68 -7.58 12.80
C ALA A 234 -3.80 -6.64 13.29
N TYR A 235 -3.94 -5.51 12.60
CA TYR A 235 -4.98 -4.50 12.77
C TYR A 235 -6.13 -4.83 11.82
N LEU A 236 -7.24 -5.35 12.34
CA LEU A 236 -8.38 -5.84 11.59
C LEU A 236 -9.62 -5.00 11.90
N SER A 237 -10.03 -4.16 10.95
CA SER A 237 -11.35 -3.53 11.00
C SER A 237 -12.43 -4.53 10.58
N VAL A 238 -13.50 -4.60 11.36
CA VAL A 238 -14.69 -5.40 11.10
C VAL A 238 -15.95 -4.53 11.13
N TRP A 239 -17.01 -5.04 10.50
CA TRP A 239 -18.36 -4.49 10.51
C TRP A 239 -19.29 -5.42 11.28
N ASN A 240 -20.06 -4.87 12.20
CA ASN A 240 -21.05 -5.58 12.98
C ASN A 240 -22.38 -5.62 12.22
N ASN A 241 -22.79 -6.80 11.76
CA ASN A 241 -23.97 -6.95 10.89
C ASN A 241 -25.26 -7.29 11.67
N ASP A 242 -25.26 -7.03 12.97
CA ASP A 242 -26.38 -7.33 13.86
C ASP A 242 -27.47 -6.25 13.76
N THR A 243 -28.71 -6.67 13.51
CA THR A 243 -29.88 -5.78 13.38
C THR A 243 -30.26 -5.03 14.65
N SER A 244 -29.69 -5.37 15.80
CA SER A 244 -29.83 -4.59 17.04
C SER A 244 -29.02 -3.27 17.03
N VAL A 245 -27.99 -3.16 16.18
CA VAL A 245 -27.06 -2.03 16.08
C VAL A 245 -27.69 -0.88 15.29
N ALA A 246 -28.69 -0.23 15.89
CA ALA A 246 -29.51 0.79 15.27
C ALA A 246 -29.50 2.10 16.07
N ASN A 247 -29.00 3.18 15.45
CA ASN A 247 -28.99 4.55 15.99
C ASN A 247 -28.14 4.79 17.26
N GLY A 248 -26.90 4.31 17.28
CA GLY A 248 -25.89 4.76 18.26
C GLY A 248 -24.75 3.78 18.46
N ASP A 249 -25.07 2.49 18.44
CA ASP A 249 -24.10 1.42 18.65
C ASP A 249 -23.14 1.26 17.46
N TYR A 250 -21.94 0.72 17.75
CA TYR A 250 -20.81 0.76 16.83
C TYR A 250 -20.92 -0.28 15.70
N GLN A 251 -21.31 0.19 14.51
CA GLN A 251 -21.33 -0.59 13.26
C GLN A 251 -19.94 -1.05 12.82
N PHE A 252 -18.89 -0.34 13.20
CA PHE A 252 -17.50 -0.75 13.01
C PHE A 252 -16.80 -0.98 14.35
N SER A 253 -15.89 -1.94 14.39
CA SER A 253 -14.89 -2.09 15.45
C SER A 253 -13.51 -2.42 14.85
N CYS A 254 -12.45 -2.21 15.62
CA CYS A 254 -11.11 -2.68 15.28
C CYS A 254 -10.61 -3.70 16.30
N LEU A 255 -10.16 -4.86 15.79
CA LEU A 255 -9.39 -5.85 16.53
C LEU A 255 -7.89 -5.64 16.30
N VAL A 256 -7.11 -5.51 17.37
CA VAL A 256 -5.63 -5.62 17.36
C VAL A 256 -5.27 -7.02 17.84
N ILE A 257 -4.67 -7.83 16.95
CA ILE A 257 -4.52 -9.28 17.13
C ILE A 257 -3.05 -9.67 17.15
N SER A 258 -2.67 -10.63 18.00
CA SER A 258 -1.39 -11.37 17.90
C SER A 258 -1.58 -12.85 18.29
N GLN A 259 -0.57 -13.68 18.04
CA GLN A 259 -0.59 -15.10 18.43
C GLN A 259 0.57 -15.43 19.37
N SER A 260 0.38 -16.44 20.21
CA SER A 260 1.47 -17.04 20.99
C SER A 260 2.57 -17.57 20.06
N SER A 261 3.80 -17.70 20.57
CA SER A 261 4.92 -18.31 19.83
C SER A 261 4.70 -19.80 19.49
N SER A 262 3.71 -20.44 20.10
CA SER A 262 3.21 -21.79 19.76
C SER A 262 2.14 -21.81 18.67
N GLY A 263 1.57 -20.67 18.29
CA GLY A 263 0.40 -20.55 17.40
C GLY A 263 -0.95 -20.98 18.01
N THR A 264 -0.93 -21.71 19.13
CA THR A 264 -2.10 -22.37 19.76
C THR A 264 -3.07 -21.43 20.47
N THR A 265 -2.69 -20.18 20.70
CA THR A 265 -3.47 -19.20 21.45
C THR A 265 -3.38 -17.86 20.74
N THR A 266 -4.53 -17.30 20.39
CA THR A 266 -4.62 -15.98 19.76
C THR A 266 -5.14 -15.00 20.80
N TYR A 267 -4.53 -13.82 20.85
CA TYR A 267 -4.95 -12.71 21.71
C TYR A 267 -5.49 -11.61 20.80
N ALA A 268 -6.59 -10.98 21.18
CA ALA A 268 -7.02 -9.74 20.54
C ALA A 268 -7.58 -8.74 21.56
N THR A 269 -7.51 -7.46 21.24
CA THR A 269 -8.40 -6.46 21.84
C THR A 269 -9.25 -5.82 20.77
N GLU A 270 -10.52 -5.62 21.07
CA GLU A 270 -11.49 -4.95 20.23
C GLU A 270 -11.84 -3.59 20.84
N VAL A 271 -11.80 -2.54 20.01
CA VAL A 271 -12.27 -1.20 20.35
C VAL A 271 -13.34 -0.77 19.35
N PRO A 272 -14.30 0.09 19.73
CA PRO A 272 -15.27 0.61 18.78
C PRO A 272 -14.59 1.43 17.68
N ASN A 273 -15.28 1.62 16.56
CA ASN A 273 -14.88 2.48 15.45
C ASN A 273 -13.63 1.97 14.69
N TYR A 274 -12.42 2.45 15.02
CA TYR A 274 -11.18 2.13 14.31
C TYR A 274 -9.97 2.10 15.26
N CYS A 275 -8.82 1.61 14.79
CA CYS A 275 -7.60 1.44 15.59
C CYS A 275 -6.87 2.80 15.80
N SER A 276 -7.53 3.72 16.49
CA SER A 276 -7.13 5.13 16.61
C SER A 276 -5.85 5.35 17.42
N ASP A 277 -5.54 4.47 18.37
CA ASP A 277 -4.43 4.65 19.31
C ASP A 277 -3.32 3.61 19.17
N THR A 278 -2.08 4.11 19.17
CA THR A 278 -0.84 3.32 19.26
C THR A 278 -0.62 2.66 20.63
N THR A 279 -1.35 3.04 21.68
CA THR A 279 -1.30 2.32 22.98
C THR A 279 -2.13 1.02 23.00
N GLN A 280 -2.99 0.78 22.00
CA GLN A 280 -3.72 -0.49 21.91
C GLN A 280 -2.76 -1.65 21.61
N THR A 281 -2.89 -2.73 22.36
CA THR A 281 -2.15 -3.99 22.14
C THR A 281 -3.12 -5.16 22.12
N SER A 282 -2.70 -6.32 21.62
CA SER A 282 -3.56 -7.51 21.59
C SER A 282 -3.96 -8.08 22.96
N THR A 283 -3.41 -7.54 24.06
CA THR A 283 -3.69 -7.99 25.43
C THR A 283 -4.14 -6.88 26.38
N ALA A 284 -4.15 -5.62 25.95
CA ALA A 284 -4.58 -4.48 26.75
C ALA A 284 -5.23 -3.39 25.87
N LEU A 285 -6.38 -2.88 26.35
CA LEU A 285 -7.13 -1.78 25.75
C LEU A 285 -6.37 -0.44 25.87
N PRO A 286 -6.72 0.57 25.05
CA PRO A 286 -6.12 1.91 25.12
C PRO A 286 -6.20 2.54 26.52
N SER A 287 -5.23 3.41 26.84
CA SER A 287 -5.19 4.09 28.14
C SER A 287 -6.39 5.03 28.32
N GLY A 288 -7.31 4.64 29.20
CA GLY A 288 -8.55 5.40 29.47
C GLY A 288 -9.77 4.98 28.65
N ALA A 289 -9.69 3.87 27.90
CA ALA A 289 -10.84 3.29 27.22
C ALA A 289 -11.96 2.91 28.22
N THR A 290 -13.15 3.51 28.07
CA THR A 290 -14.36 3.17 28.82
C THR A 290 -15.08 1.94 28.26
N GLU A 291 -14.77 1.59 27.02
CA GLU A 291 -15.42 0.58 26.20
C GLU A 291 -14.37 -0.21 25.42
N GLY A 292 -14.71 -1.45 25.04
CA GLY A 292 -13.79 -2.38 24.40
C GLY A 292 -13.74 -3.72 25.11
N ASN A 293 -13.23 -4.73 24.41
CA ASN A 293 -13.21 -6.12 24.83
C ASN A 293 -11.81 -6.73 24.65
N ILE A 294 -11.39 -7.57 25.59
CA ILE A 294 -10.16 -8.36 25.52
C ILE A 294 -10.56 -9.81 25.26
N TYR A 295 -10.04 -10.40 24.19
CA TYR A 295 -10.32 -11.76 23.73
C TYR A 295 -9.09 -12.66 23.89
N VAL A 296 -9.30 -13.85 24.43
CA VAL A 296 -8.29 -14.93 24.48
C VAL A 296 -8.88 -16.17 23.84
N PHE A 297 -8.48 -16.43 22.59
CA PHE A 297 -8.90 -17.58 21.79
C PHE A 297 -8.02 -18.78 22.12
N SER A 298 -8.63 -19.87 22.58
CA SER A 298 -7.99 -21.09 23.09
C SER A 298 -8.65 -22.35 22.51
N SER A 299 -8.02 -23.50 22.74
CA SER A 299 -8.52 -24.80 22.26
C SER A 299 -8.80 -24.78 20.75
N GLN A 300 -7.81 -24.34 19.97
CA GLN A 300 -7.89 -24.32 18.52
C GLN A 300 -8.11 -25.74 17.99
N THR A 301 -9.15 -25.94 17.19
CA THR A 301 -9.52 -27.24 16.60
C THR A 301 -9.08 -27.38 15.15
N GLU A 302 -8.96 -26.26 14.42
CA GLU A 302 -8.66 -26.22 12.99
C GLU A 302 -7.95 -24.91 12.60
N THR A 303 -7.23 -24.91 11.48
CA THR A 303 -6.90 -23.69 10.74
C THR A 303 -7.24 -23.84 9.26
N CYS A 304 -7.80 -22.78 8.70
CA CYS A 304 -8.13 -22.65 7.28
C CYS A 304 -7.38 -21.47 6.64
N ALA A 305 -6.43 -20.86 7.36
CA ALA A 305 -5.51 -19.87 6.83
C ALA A 305 -4.70 -20.47 5.67
N THR A 306 -4.74 -19.83 4.50
CA THR A 306 -3.84 -20.22 3.41
C THR A 306 -2.45 -19.68 3.74
N ILE A 307 -1.64 -20.51 4.42
CA ILE A 307 -0.21 -20.26 4.60
C ILE A 307 0.44 -20.34 3.22
N VAL A 308 0.51 -19.20 2.53
CA VAL A 308 1.47 -19.01 1.46
C VAL A 308 2.83 -18.99 2.13
N GLU A 309 3.54 -20.13 2.12
CA GLU A 309 4.95 -20.16 2.49
C GLU A 309 5.64 -19.04 1.71
N GLY A 310 6.21 -18.08 2.45
CA GLY A 310 6.60 -16.81 1.85
C GLY A 310 7.55 -17.05 0.70
N GLN A 311 7.13 -16.68 -0.53
CA GLN A 311 8.01 -16.74 -1.69
C GLN A 311 9.28 -15.99 -1.33
N SER A 312 10.37 -16.73 -1.15
CA SER A 312 11.62 -16.16 -0.69
C SER A 312 11.98 -14.97 -1.57
N ASN A 313 12.30 -13.82 -0.98
CA ASN A 313 12.66 -12.63 -1.73
C ASN A 313 13.78 -12.90 -2.75
N ALA A 314 14.60 -13.93 -2.52
CA ALA A 314 15.57 -14.44 -3.48
C ALA A 314 14.95 -14.85 -4.84
N VAL A 315 13.74 -15.42 -4.88
CA VAL A 315 13.03 -15.79 -6.13
C VAL A 315 12.61 -14.54 -6.89
N PHE A 316 12.05 -13.54 -6.19
CA PHE A 316 11.66 -12.26 -6.78
C PHE A 316 12.88 -11.50 -7.34
N TYR A 317 13.94 -11.36 -6.53
CA TYR A 317 15.19 -10.73 -6.96
C TYR A 317 15.90 -11.52 -8.08
N ALA A 318 15.89 -12.86 -8.06
CA ALA A 318 16.41 -13.67 -9.15
C ALA A 318 15.63 -13.46 -10.46
N THR A 319 14.29 -13.40 -10.39
CA THR A 319 13.43 -13.14 -11.56
C THR A 319 13.74 -11.78 -12.18
N ILE A 320 13.90 -10.73 -11.35
CA ILE A 320 14.33 -9.40 -11.81
C ILE A 320 15.73 -9.44 -12.43
N PHE A 321 16.69 -10.14 -11.79
CA PHE A 321 18.08 -10.22 -12.24
C PHE A 321 18.22 -10.96 -13.59
N PHE A 322 17.55 -12.10 -13.75
CA PHE A 322 17.51 -12.83 -15.03
C PHE A 322 16.71 -12.08 -16.11
N GLY A 323 15.65 -11.34 -15.74
CA GLY A 323 14.93 -10.45 -16.65
C GLY A 323 15.81 -9.30 -17.18
N ALA A 324 16.61 -8.68 -16.31
CA ALA A 324 17.57 -7.66 -16.70
C ALA A 324 18.68 -8.21 -17.60
N LEU A 325 19.28 -9.37 -17.24
CA LEU A 325 20.32 -10.01 -18.04
C LEU A 325 19.83 -10.41 -19.44
N THR A 326 18.60 -10.92 -19.57
CA THR A 326 18.04 -11.30 -20.87
C THR A 326 17.76 -10.07 -21.75
N LEU A 327 17.26 -8.96 -21.18
CA LEU A 327 17.14 -7.67 -21.90
C LEU A 327 18.50 -7.13 -22.38
N ILE A 328 19.56 -7.24 -21.56
CA ILE A 328 20.92 -6.84 -21.94
C ILE A 328 21.44 -7.75 -23.07
N ALA A 329 21.25 -9.06 -22.98
CA ALA A 329 21.65 -9.99 -24.04
C ALA A 329 20.93 -9.72 -25.37
N VAL A 330 19.61 -9.46 -25.34
CA VAL A 330 18.81 -9.12 -26.53
C VAL A 330 19.25 -7.79 -27.15
N THR A 331 19.51 -6.76 -26.35
CA THR A 331 19.96 -5.46 -26.89
C THR A 331 21.37 -5.54 -27.49
N VAL A 332 22.29 -6.30 -26.89
CA VAL A 332 23.61 -6.59 -27.49
C VAL A 332 23.46 -7.36 -28.81
N LEU A 333 22.60 -8.39 -28.86
CA LEU A 333 22.32 -9.16 -30.07
C LEU A 333 21.78 -8.25 -31.20
N ILE A 334 20.85 -7.35 -30.89
CA ILE A 334 20.30 -6.37 -31.85
C ILE A 334 21.40 -5.44 -32.38
N VAL A 335 22.29 -4.93 -31.53
CA VAL A 335 23.42 -4.08 -31.96
C VAL A 335 24.38 -4.85 -32.88
N VAL A 336 24.65 -6.13 -32.61
CA VAL A 336 25.47 -6.99 -33.49
C VAL A 336 24.77 -7.25 -34.83
N LEU A 337 23.47 -7.53 -34.83
CA LEU A 337 22.67 -7.74 -36.04
C LEU A 337 22.54 -6.48 -36.90
N LEU A 338 22.48 -5.29 -36.28
CA LEU A 338 22.49 -4.01 -36.99
C LEU A 338 23.86 -3.70 -37.59
N LYS A 339 24.96 -3.94 -36.85
CA LYS A 339 26.33 -3.74 -37.37
C LYS A 339 26.70 -4.73 -38.47
N THR A 340 26.30 -6.00 -38.37
CA THR A 340 26.61 -7.02 -39.40
C THR A 340 25.82 -6.81 -40.71
N LYS A 341 24.64 -6.17 -40.66
CA LYS A 341 23.92 -5.70 -41.86
C LYS A 341 24.50 -4.41 -42.48
N GLY A 342 25.49 -3.79 -41.83
CA GLY A 342 26.13 -2.53 -42.25
C GLY A 342 27.15 -2.62 -43.40
N CYS A 343 27.30 -3.77 -44.06
CA CYS A 343 28.21 -3.96 -45.20
C CYS A 343 27.44 -4.32 -46.48
N PRO A 344 26.91 -3.34 -47.24
CA PRO A 344 26.53 -3.58 -48.63
C PRO A 344 27.77 -4.03 -49.42
N LYS A 345 27.65 -5.10 -50.20
CA LYS A 345 28.78 -5.67 -50.95
C LYS A 345 29.29 -4.66 -51.98
N CYS A 346 30.53 -4.19 -51.81
CA CYS A 346 31.26 -3.44 -52.83
C CYS A 346 31.65 -4.36 -54.00
N CYS A 347 30.69 -4.67 -54.87
CA CYS A 347 30.91 -5.39 -56.12
C CYS A 347 31.60 -4.47 -57.15
N CYS A 348 32.91 -4.29 -57.03
CA CYS A 348 33.71 -3.69 -58.09
C CYS A 348 33.76 -4.64 -59.30
N PRO A 349 33.33 -4.23 -60.50
CA PRO A 349 33.63 -4.97 -61.72
C PRO A 349 35.14 -4.86 -62.03
N PRO A 350 35.73 -5.80 -62.78
CA PRO A 350 37.17 -5.82 -63.03
C PRO A 350 37.60 -4.69 -63.97
N CYS A 351 38.56 -3.88 -63.53
CA CYS A 351 39.16 -2.82 -64.35
C CYS A 351 40.05 -3.42 -65.46
N SER A 352 39.56 -3.43 -66.70
CA SER A 352 40.40 -3.59 -67.89
C SER A 352 41.18 -2.30 -68.22
N CYS A 353 42.29 -2.45 -68.95
CA CYS A 353 43.10 -1.37 -69.54
C CYS A 353 43.96 -0.52 -68.58
N CYS A 354 45.05 -1.12 -68.07
CA CYS A 354 46.26 -0.35 -67.80
C CYS A 354 46.93 0.09 -69.12
N ARG A 355 47.34 1.36 -69.23
CA ARG A 355 48.57 1.82 -69.92
C ARG A 355 48.86 3.31 -69.59
N PRO A 356 50.09 3.80 -69.77
CA PRO A 356 50.56 5.01 -69.09
C PRO A 356 50.35 6.30 -69.88
N CYS A 357 49.98 7.36 -69.17
CA CYS A 357 50.16 8.74 -69.63
C CYS A 357 51.34 9.38 -68.87
N PRO A 358 52.50 9.62 -69.51
CA PRO A 358 53.46 10.59 -68.98
C PRO A 358 52.89 12.01 -69.10
N SER A 359 53.38 12.92 -68.26
CA SER A 359 53.16 14.38 -68.32
C SER A 359 51.71 14.88 -68.46
N CYS A 360 51.10 15.27 -67.34
CA CYS A 360 50.53 16.62 -67.20
C CYS A 360 50.38 17.03 -65.71
N PRO A 361 50.37 18.34 -65.37
CA PRO A 361 50.45 18.83 -64.00
C PRO A 361 49.08 19.15 -63.36
N SER A 362 49.14 19.69 -62.13
CA SER A 362 48.06 20.37 -61.38
C SER A 362 46.84 19.54 -60.92
N CYS A 363 46.98 18.91 -59.75
CA CYS A 363 45.88 18.70 -58.80
C CYS A 363 46.26 19.35 -57.45
N PRO A 364 45.66 20.48 -57.04
CA PRO A 364 45.96 21.10 -55.75
C PRO A 364 45.25 20.41 -54.58
N SER A 365 45.94 20.35 -53.43
CA SER A 365 45.39 20.13 -52.07
C SER A 365 44.49 18.90 -51.82
N CYS A 366 45.09 17.71 -51.71
CA CYS A 366 44.57 16.66 -50.82
C CYS A 366 45.22 16.79 -49.43
N SER A 367 44.48 17.33 -48.45
CA SER A 367 44.98 17.62 -47.10
C SER A 367 44.83 16.44 -46.12
N CYS A 368 45.59 15.36 -46.33
CA CYS A 368 45.62 14.21 -45.42
C CYS A 368 46.26 14.55 -44.05
N PHE A 369 45.45 14.84 -43.03
CA PHE A 369 45.95 15.18 -41.69
C PHE A 369 45.94 14.02 -40.68
N ARG A 370 47.10 13.33 -40.61
CA ARG A 370 47.65 12.63 -39.45
C ARG A 370 46.79 11.57 -38.73
N CYS A 371 47.03 10.31 -39.09
CA CYS A 371 47.11 9.25 -38.09
C CYS A 371 48.27 9.53 -37.09
N LYS A 372 48.18 9.00 -35.86
CA LYS A 372 49.28 8.99 -34.89
C LYS A 372 49.49 7.56 -34.35
N SER A 373 50.75 7.13 -34.30
CA SER A 373 51.11 5.73 -34.04
C SER A 373 51.15 5.34 -32.56
N CYS A 374 50.64 4.14 -32.29
CA CYS A 374 51.29 3.02 -31.58
C CYS A 374 52.45 3.31 -30.59
N LYS A 375 52.38 2.72 -29.38
CA LYS A 375 53.26 1.60 -28.93
C LYS A 375 53.12 1.31 -27.42
N ARG A 376 52.98 0.04 -27.05
CA ARG A 376 54.01 -0.77 -26.32
C ARG A 376 53.50 -2.18 -26.01
N ASN A 377 54.32 -3.19 -26.28
CA ASN A 377 54.19 -4.54 -25.72
C ASN A 377 55.13 -4.67 -24.49
N LYS A 378 54.85 -5.66 -23.64
CA LYS A 378 55.87 -6.39 -22.86
C LYS A 378 55.54 -7.89 -22.90
N VAL A 379 56.53 -8.72 -22.59
CA VAL A 379 56.55 -10.18 -22.82
C VAL A 379 57.26 -10.86 -21.65
N GLY A 380 56.90 -12.13 -21.36
CA GLY A 380 57.59 -13.03 -20.44
C GLY A 380 56.98 -13.12 -19.03
N ASP A 381 57.04 -14.26 -18.33
CA ASP A 381 57.53 -15.58 -18.79
C ASP A 381 57.06 -16.75 -17.90
N SER A 382 57.23 -17.98 -18.42
CA SER A 382 57.43 -19.29 -17.77
C SER A 382 56.71 -19.67 -16.46
N GLY A 383 56.07 -20.85 -16.46
CA GLY A 383 55.68 -21.60 -15.26
C GLY A 383 55.10 -22.97 -15.63
N GLU A 384 55.76 -24.06 -15.23
CA GLU A 384 55.58 -25.43 -15.77
C GLU A 384 55.44 -26.44 -14.63
N HIS A 385 54.44 -27.34 -14.68
CA HIS A 385 54.49 -28.70 -14.12
C HIS A 385 53.24 -29.55 -14.47
N ASP A 386 53.52 -30.80 -14.84
CA ASP A 386 52.69 -32.00 -15.07
C ASP A 386 53.44 -33.17 -14.37
N PRO A 387 52.98 -34.45 -14.33
CA PRO A 387 51.66 -35.07 -14.57
C PRO A 387 51.24 -36.11 -13.47
N GLU A 388 50.17 -36.90 -13.71
CA GLU A 388 49.94 -38.36 -13.43
C GLU A 388 48.42 -38.65 -13.24
N SER A 389 47.73 -39.48 -14.06
CA SER A 389 47.67 -40.97 -14.18
C SER A 389 46.63 -41.62 -13.21
N GLY A 390 45.84 -42.67 -13.55
CA GLY A 390 45.60 -43.44 -14.80
C GLY A 390 44.07 -43.62 -15.10
N GLU A 391 43.63 -44.24 -16.21
CA GLU A 391 43.40 -45.69 -16.44
C GLU A 391 42.22 -46.32 -15.61
N TYR A 392 41.33 -47.21 -16.13
CA TYR A 392 41.20 -47.89 -17.43
C TYR A 392 39.72 -48.32 -17.74
N THR A 393 39.44 -48.73 -18.98
CA THR A 393 38.23 -49.43 -19.56
C THR A 393 36.97 -48.57 -19.79
N GLN A 394 36.29 -48.53 -20.94
CA GLN A 394 36.31 -49.30 -22.21
C GLN A 394 35.80 -50.75 -22.18
N ASP A 395 34.53 -50.97 -22.59
CA ASP A 395 34.24 -51.62 -23.90
C ASP A 395 32.77 -51.48 -24.36
N ASP A 396 32.66 -51.51 -25.70
CA ASP A 396 31.61 -51.83 -26.67
C ASP A 396 30.25 -52.49 -26.24
N GLY A 397 29.17 -52.35 -27.02
CA GLY A 397 29.06 -51.68 -28.33
C GLY A 397 27.66 -51.60 -28.99
N ARG A 398 27.67 -51.11 -30.25
CA ARG A 398 26.58 -50.88 -31.26
C ARG A 398 25.77 -52.16 -31.65
N PRO A 399 24.68 -52.14 -32.50
CA PRO A 399 23.95 -51.07 -33.25
C PRO A 399 22.38 -51.16 -33.21
N ASP A 400 21.49 -50.46 -33.97
CA ASP A 400 21.36 -49.04 -34.43
C ASP A 400 19.84 -48.65 -34.56
N ASP A 401 19.11 -49.15 -35.58
CA ASP A 401 17.66 -49.08 -35.96
C ASP A 401 16.68 -47.94 -35.51
N VAL A 402 16.64 -46.94 -36.40
CA VAL A 402 15.62 -45.91 -36.70
C VAL A 402 14.14 -46.32 -36.56
N ALA A 403 13.33 -45.48 -35.89
CA ALA A 403 11.88 -45.39 -36.11
C ALA A 403 11.36 -43.94 -35.98
N ASN A 404 10.65 -43.43 -37.00
CA ASN A 404 10.07 -42.07 -37.00
C ASN A 404 8.66 -42.06 -36.37
N THR A 405 8.50 -41.51 -35.16
CA THR A 405 7.18 -41.28 -34.54
C THR A 405 6.69 -39.84 -34.72
N ILE A 406 5.83 -39.66 -35.72
CA ILE A 406 5.13 -38.39 -35.97
C ILE A 406 4.05 -38.19 -34.89
N PHE A 407 4.23 -37.20 -34.01
CA PHE A 407 3.19 -36.78 -33.06
C PHE A 407 2.01 -36.14 -33.80
N ARG A 408 0.94 -36.91 -34.03
CA ARG A 408 -0.36 -36.38 -34.43
C ARG A 408 -1.08 -35.79 -33.21
N LEU A 409 -1.31 -34.49 -33.22
CA LEU A 409 -2.28 -33.86 -32.32
C LEU A 409 -3.71 -34.27 -32.73
N PRO A 410 -4.62 -34.57 -31.79
CA PRO A 410 -6.04 -34.70 -32.08
C PRO A 410 -6.64 -33.32 -32.44
N PRO A 411 -7.76 -33.27 -33.19
CA PRO A 411 -8.41 -32.00 -33.53
C PRO A 411 -9.00 -31.31 -32.30
N PHE A 412 -9.02 -29.97 -32.32
CA PHE A 412 -9.71 -29.16 -31.32
C PHE A 412 -11.23 -29.23 -31.52
N ASP A 413 -11.94 -29.85 -30.58
CA ASP A 413 -13.40 -29.71 -30.51
C ASP A 413 -13.80 -28.29 -30.07
N ALA A 414 -14.85 -27.76 -30.69
CA ALA A 414 -15.25 -26.37 -30.52
C ALA A 414 -15.86 -26.11 -29.12
N PHE A 415 -15.18 -25.28 -28.32
CA PHE A 415 -15.68 -24.81 -27.02
C PHE A 415 -16.98 -24.00 -27.18
N LYS A 416 -18.12 -24.62 -26.88
CA LYS A 416 -19.37 -23.90 -26.64
C LYS A 416 -19.27 -23.15 -25.31
N PRO A 417 -19.61 -21.85 -25.23
CA PRO A 417 -19.48 -21.09 -24.00
C PRO A 417 -20.43 -21.63 -22.91
N LYS A 418 -19.86 -22.07 -21.79
CA LYS A 418 -20.62 -22.25 -20.55
C LYS A 418 -20.88 -20.88 -19.90
N ARG A 419 -21.86 -20.84 -19.00
CA ARG A 419 -22.35 -19.65 -18.30
C ARG A 419 -21.22 -18.93 -17.54
N PRO A 420 -21.33 -17.61 -17.30
CA PRO A 420 -20.32 -16.87 -16.53
C PRO A 420 -20.07 -17.52 -15.17
N ILE A 421 -18.79 -17.63 -14.82
CA ILE A 421 -18.31 -18.10 -13.53
C ILE A 421 -18.44 -16.93 -12.54
N PRO A 422 -18.98 -17.12 -11.33
CA PRO A 422 -18.95 -16.07 -10.31
C PRO A 422 -17.50 -15.72 -9.97
N ILE A 423 -17.17 -14.43 -10.04
CA ILE A 423 -15.84 -13.94 -9.68
C ILE A 423 -15.70 -14.06 -8.17
N GLY A 424 -14.72 -14.84 -7.70
CA GLY A 424 -14.43 -14.99 -6.28
C GLY A 424 -13.86 -13.71 -5.66
N PRO A 425 -13.80 -13.61 -4.31
CA PRO A 425 -13.33 -12.41 -3.63
C PRO A 425 -11.91 -12.02 -4.03
N VAL A 426 -11.68 -10.72 -4.16
CA VAL A 426 -10.36 -10.16 -4.50
C VAL A 426 -9.40 -10.42 -3.35
N VAL A 427 -8.35 -11.21 -3.61
CA VAL A 427 -7.24 -11.40 -2.68
C VAL A 427 -6.40 -10.13 -2.66
N GLU A 428 -6.46 -9.36 -1.55
CA GLU A 428 -5.58 -8.21 -1.35
C GLU A 428 -4.11 -8.67 -1.36
N ALA A 429 -3.32 -8.21 -2.33
CA ALA A 429 -1.89 -8.45 -2.36
C ALA A 429 -1.22 -7.63 -1.24
N SER A 430 -0.82 -8.29 -0.15
CA SER A 430 -0.12 -7.66 0.97
C SER A 430 1.33 -7.32 0.58
N ILE A 431 1.50 -6.19 -0.11
CA ILE A 431 2.81 -5.64 -0.45
C ILE A 431 3.35 -4.93 0.79
N MET A 432 4.17 -5.63 1.59
CA MET A 432 4.87 -5.03 2.72
C MET A 432 5.80 -3.90 2.23
N PRO A 433 5.82 -2.73 2.89
CA PRO A 433 6.83 -1.72 2.62
C PRO A 433 8.23 -2.25 2.98
N LEU A 434 9.23 -1.91 2.17
CA LEU A 434 10.61 -2.34 2.40
C LEU A 434 11.15 -1.78 3.73
N PRO A 435 11.88 -2.59 4.53
CA PRO A 435 12.46 -2.13 5.78
C PRO A 435 13.50 -1.03 5.52
N LYS A 436 13.43 0.03 6.34
CA LYS A 436 14.32 1.20 6.25
C LYS A 436 15.75 0.79 6.61
N VAL A 437 16.68 0.90 5.66
CA VAL A 437 18.11 0.64 5.92
C VAL A 437 18.74 1.88 6.55
N GLU A 438 18.92 1.86 7.86
CA GLU A 438 19.60 2.95 8.58
C GLU A 438 21.15 2.86 8.41
N PRO A 439 21.84 3.99 8.16
CA PRO A 439 23.28 4.00 7.98
C PRO A 439 24.03 3.81 9.32
N LEU A 440 24.79 2.73 9.42
CA LEU A 440 25.37 2.18 10.65
C LEU A 440 26.60 2.94 11.22
N TYR A 441 26.63 4.28 11.18
CA TYR A 441 27.78 5.09 11.65
C TYR A 441 27.40 6.40 12.37
N ALA A 442 27.34 6.37 13.70
CA ALA A 442 27.73 7.48 14.59
C ALA A 442 27.67 7.09 16.10
N ARG A 443 28.59 6.25 16.58
CA ARG A 443 28.82 6.09 18.03
C ARG A 443 29.97 6.99 18.47
N TYR A 444 29.72 8.03 19.28
CA TYR A 444 30.66 8.46 20.32
C TYR A 444 29.96 9.20 21.47
N THR A 445 30.64 9.26 22.62
CA THR A 445 30.19 9.78 23.93
C THR A 445 30.21 11.32 23.99
N ASP A 446 29.56 12.02 24.91
CA ASP A 446 29.81 12.00 26.37
C ASP A 446 28.70 12.61 27.25
N ASN A 447 28.86 12.42 28.56
CA ASN A 447 27.97 12.76 29.67
C ASN A 447 27.78 14.28 29.90
N ARG A 448 26.63 14.64 30.50
CA ARG A 448 26.61 15.38 31.79
C ARG A 448 25.26 15.39 32.49
N ILE A 449 25.22 14.82 33.69
CA ILE A 449 24.13 15.03 34.65
C ILE A 449 24.24 16.46 35.20
N LYS A 450 23.16 17.25 35.11
CA LYS A 450 22.94 18.43 35.96
C LYS A 450 21.50 18.49 36.43
N ARG A 451 21.32 18.46 37.76
CA ARG A 451 20.06 18.81 38.43
C ARG A 451 20.03 20.32 38.71
N THR A 452 19.02 21.01 38.19
CA THR A 452 18.51 22.31 38.67
C THR A 452 17.06 22.39 38.19
N ALA A 453 16.04 22.22 39.03
CA ALA A 453 15.61 23.06 40.16
C ALA A 453 14.70 24.23 39.71
N SER A 454 13.42 24.14 40.09
CA SER A 454 12.46 25.24 40.27
C SER A 454 12.30 26.28 39.15
N MET A 455 11.26 26.10 38.32
CA MET A 455 10.41 27.22 37.94
C MET A 455 8.98 26.99 38.42
N ARG A 456 8.42 28.00 39.09
CA ARG A 456 6.97 28.12 39.31
C ARG A 456 6.35 28.70 38.04
N SER A 457 5.23 28.15 37.60
CA SER A 457 4.28 28.87 36.75
C SER A 457 3.00 29.12 37.52
N ILE A 458 2.32 30.24 37.26
CA ILE A 458 1.09 30.67 37.91
C ILE A 458 0.11 31.07 36.82
N GLY A 459 -1.11 30.51 36.85
CA GLY A 459 -2.22 30.96 35.99
C GLY A 459 -3.18 29.83 35.63
N SER A 460 -4.47 30.16 35.46
CA SER A 460 -5.58 29.26 35.10
C SER A 460 -5.78 28.08 36.09
N ILE A 461 -6.73 28.07 37.02
CA ILE A 461 -8.02 28.79 37.10
C ILE A 461 -8.89 28.59 35.87
N PHE A 462 -9.50 27.40 35.74
CA PHE A 462 -10.96 27.26 35.71
C PHE A 462 -11.35 25.83 36.12
N SER A 463 -12.26 25.72 37.09
CA SER A 463 -12.87 24.44 37.50
C SER A 463 -14.36 24.66 37.64
N PHE A 464 -15.12 24.17 36.66
CA PHE A 464 -16.58 24.23 36.68
C PHE A 464 -17.15 22.99 37.35
N LYS A 465 -17.60 23.15 38.60
CA LYS A 465 -18.60 22.24 39.18
C LYS A 465 -19.93 22.50 38.48
N MET A 466 -20.37 21.58 37.63
CA MET A 466 -21.80 21.44 37.40
C MET A 466 -22.44 20.91 38.68
N LYS A 467 -23.54 21.52 39.09
CA LYS A 467 -24.54 20.88 39.95
C LYS A 467 -25.64 20.36 39.03
N PHE A 468 -26.12 19.17 39.34
CA PHE A 468 -27.47 18.72 38.96
C PHE A 468 -28.51 19.48 39.81
#